data_AF-A0A0C9U0K3-F1
#
_entry.id   AF-A0A0C9U0K3-F1
#
_cell.length_a   1.000
_cell.length_b   1.000
_cell.length_c   1.000
_cell.angle_alpha   90.00
_cell.angle_beta   90.00
_cell.angle_gamma   90.00
#
_symmetry.space_group_name_H-M   'P 1'
#
loop_
_entity.id
_entity.type
_entity.pdbx_description
1 polymer ?
#
loop_
_entity_poly.entity_id
_entity_poly.type
_entity_poly.pdbx_seq_one_letter_code
_entity_poly.pdbx_strand_id
1 'polypeptide(L)'
;MLPDALQEPLASSELPEKAKLRLPSDFDIENHECLGLTTLAETEFLLCMGQANDALKQLRETLSLKSFLVRHNKRDTIGQIAKRRSEMEIDWTDRCVKKWAEVYQRAFEAMGRLRKAGEDVNHGGQFRTLLSEDLIMLSAWMEEHCTWRDKGEMAEARVA
;
A
#
# COMPACT_ATOMS: atom_id res chain seq x y z
N MET A 1 29.46 28.39 -7.09
CA MET A 1 28.07 28.71 -6.70
C MET A 1 27.59 27.53 -5.86
N LEU A 2 27.29 27.73 -4.58
CA LEU A 2 26.69 26.68 -3.74
C LEU A 2 25.26 26.41 -4.26
N PRO A 3 24.85 25.14 -4.42
CA PRO A 3 23.53 24.82 -4.95
C PRO A 3 22.43 25.37 -4.03
N ASP A 4 21.38 25.90 -4.64
CA ASP A 4 20.22 26.55 -4.00
C ASP A 4 19.49 25.61 -3.02
N ALA A 5 19.66 24.29 -3.18
CA ALA A 5 19.15 23.25 -2.28
C ALA A 5 19.70 23.33 -0.84
N LEU A 6 20.83 24.03 -0.62
CA LEU A 6 21.37 24.32 0.71
C LEU A 6 21.00 25.72 1.23
N GLN A 7 20.34 26.54 0.39
CA GLN A 7 20.03 27.95 0.68
C GLN A 7 18.57 28.19 1.07
N GLU A 8 17.68 27.18 0.98
CA GLU A 8 16.37 27.29 1.63
C GLU A 8 16.59 27.51 3.13
N PRO A 9 16.19 28.65 3.71
CA PRO A 9 16.30 28.86 5.13
C PRO A 9 15.42 27.82 5.81
N LEU A 10 16.05 26.90 6.54
CA LEU A 10 15.38 26.06 7.52
C LEU A 10 14.66 27.02 8.46
N ALA A 11 13.37 27.27 8.22
CA ALA A 11 12.50 27.98 9.15
C ALA A 11 12.24 27.05 10.34
N SER A 12 13.30 26.72 11.09
CA SER A 12 13.26 25.82 12.24
C SER A 12 12.81 26.59 13.48
N SER A 13 11.51 26.89 13.50
CA SER A 13 10.77 27.14 14.74
C SER A 13 10.53 25.85 15.54
N GLU A 14 10.92 24.69 15.00
CA GLU A 14 10.63 23.39 15.57
C GLU A 14 11.87 22.77 16.22
N LEU A 15 11.65 22.08 17.34
CA LEU A 15 12.68 21.29 18.01
C LEU A 15 13.38 20.36 17.00
N PRO A 16 14.68 20.09 17.13
CA PRO A 16 15.41 19.24 16.19
C PRO A 16 14.79 17.84 16.03
N GLU A 17 14.05 17.36 17.03
CA GLU A 17 13.30 16.10 17.00
C GLU A 17 12.08 16.10 16.07
N LYS A 18 11.55 17.29 15.75
CA LYS A 18 10.38 17.49 14.89
C LYS A 18 10.74 17.87 13.45
N ALA A 19 11.98 18.27 13.21
CA ALA A 19 12.45 18.60 11.89
C ALA A 19 12.27 17.40 10.95
N LYS A 20 11.55 17.61 9.84
CA LYS A 20 11.31 16.56 8.83
C LYS A 20 12.66 16.09 8.29
N LEU A 21 12.99 14.81 8.52
CA LEU A 21 14.13 14.18 7.89
C LEU A 21 13.86 14.09 6.38
N ARG A 22 14.67 14.81 5.59
CA ARG A 22 14.56 14.80 4.14
C ARG A 22 15.15 13.52 3.58
N LEU A 23 14.39 12.84 2.74
CA LEU A 23 14.86 11.66 1.99
C LEU A 23 15.30 12.07 0.59
N PRO A 24 16.11 11.26 -0.12
CA PRO A 24 16.42 11.51 -1.53
C PRO A 24 15.18 11.78 -2.40
N SER A 25 14.04 11.13 -2.12
CA SER A 25 12.76 11.38 -2.81
C SER A 25 12.14 12.77 -2.59
N ASP A 26 12.64 13.56 -1.62
CA ASP A 26 12.26 14.97 -1.43
C ASP A 26 13.06 15.93 -2.32
N PHE A 27 14.12 15.48 -3.00
CA PHE A 27 14.98 16.29 -3.85
C PHE A 27 14.80 15.97 -5.34
N ASP A 28 14.98 16.99 -6.18
CA ASP A 28 15.02 16.80 -7.63
C ASP A 28 16.28 16.02 -8.08
N ILE A 29 16.16 15.35 -9.22
CA ILE A 29 17.22 14.50 -9.80
C ILE A 29 18.51 15.29 -10.07
N GLU A 30 18.39 16.57 -10.46
CA GLU A 30 19.54 17.46 -10.68
C GLU A 30 20.36 17.64 -9.38
N ASN A 31 19.66 17.72 -8.24
CA ASN A 31 20.29 17.82 -6.93
C ASN A 31 20.88 16.48 -6.46
N HIS A 32 20.40 15.34 -6.95
CA HIS A 32 20.99 14.04 -6.61
C HIS A 32 22.41 13.89 -7.15
N GLU A 33 22.65 14.32 -8.39
CA GLU A 33 24.00 14.30 -8.99
C GLU A 33 24.92 15.32 -8.29
N CYS A 34 24.40 16.52 -8.00
CA CYS A 34 25.18 17.58 -7.33
C CYS A 34 25.56 17.24 -5.88
N LEU A 35 24.68 16.55 -5.14
CA LEU A 35 24.88 16.19 -3.73
C LEU A 35 25.49 14.78 -3.55
N GLY A 36 25.76 14.05 -4.64
CA GLY A 36 26.28 12.69 -4.59
C GLY A 36 25.31 11.69 -3.96
N LEU A 37 24.00 11.94 -4.05
CA LEU A 37 22.94 11.12 -3.45
C LEU A 37 22.49 9.97 -4.35
N THR A 38 23.12 9.77 -5.50
CA THR A 38 22.70 8.79 -6.51
C THR A 38 22.60 7.36 -5.97
N THR A 39 23.61 6.92 -5.21
CA THR A 39 23.60 5.59 -4.57
C THR A 39 22.51 5.48 -3.50
N LEU A 40 22.28 6.55 -2.73
CA LEU A 40 21.24 6.58 -1.71
C LEU A 40 19.84 6.56 -2.33
N ALA A 41 19.65 7.28 -3.44
CA ALA A 41 18.42 7.28 -4.23
C ALA A 41 18.11 5.88 -4.79
N GLU A 42 19.11 5.16 -5.30
CA GLU A 42 18.95 3.76 -5.74
C GLU A 42 18.53 2.84 -4.59
N THR A 43 19.15 2.99 -3.40
CA THR A 43 18.74 2.19 -2.24
C THR A 43 17.34 2.53 -1.75
N GLU A 44 16.96 3.81 -1.75
CA GLU A 44 15.60 4.23 -1.39
C GLU A 44 14.59 3.67 -2.38
N PHE A 45 14.89 3.68 -3.68
CA PHE A 45 14.03 3.09 -4.69
C PHE A 45 13.74 1.61 -4.42
N LEU A 46 14.76 0.82 -4.10
CA LEU A 46 14.59 -0.60 -3.73
C LEU A 46 13.77 -0.78 -2.44
N LEU A 47 13.96 0.11 -1.45
CA LEU A 47 13.17 0.08 -0.21
C LEU A 47 11.70 0.41 -0.48
N CYS A 48 11.41 1.44 -1.27
CA CYS A 48 10.05 1.79 -1.66
C CYS A 48 9.38 0.67 -2.46
N MET A 49 10.12 -0.03 -3.32
CA MET A 49 9.63 -1.22 -4.03
C MET A 49 9.24 -2.34 -3.06
N GLY A 50 10.05 -2.59 -2.03
CA GLY A 50 9.72 -3.52 -0.94
C GLY A 50 8.46 -3.10 -0.19
N GLN A 51 8.39 -1.84 0.24
CA GLN A 51 7.23 -1.28 0.94
C GLN A 51 5.95 -1.37 0.11
N ALA A 52 6.02 -1.11 -1.19
CA ALA A 52 4.90 -1.23 -2.10
C ALA A 52 4.39 -2.68 -2.18
N ASN A 53 5.29 -3.66 -2.30
CA ASN A 53 4.92 -5.08 -2.29
C ASN A 53 4.29 -5.53 -0.97
N ASP A 54 4.87 -5.12 0.16
CA ASP A 54 4.33 -5.43 1.49
C ASP A 54 2.94 -4.80 1.68
N ALA A 55 2.76 -3.54 1.26
CA ALA A 55 1.47 -2.86 1.30
C ALA A 55 0.43 -3.57 0.43
N LEU A 56 0.79 -4.02 -0.78
CA LEU A 56 -0.10 -4.80 -1.63
C LEU A 56 -0.50 -6.13 -1.01
N LYS A 57 0.44 -6.83 -0.36
CA LYS A 57 0.14 -8.07 0.37
C LYS A 57 -0.86 -7.81 1.51
N GLN A 58 -0.60 -6.78 2.32
CA GLN A 58 -1.49 -6.39 3.41
C GLN A 58 -2.87 -5.92 2.93
N LEU A 59 -2.95 -5.22 1.80
CA LEU A 59 -4.21 -4.86 1.16
C LEU A 59 -5.02 -6.10 0.77
N ARG A 60 -4.39 -7.11 0.17
CA ARG A 60 -5.08 -8.37 -0.17
C ARG A 60 -5.59 -9.10 1.07
N GLU A 61 -4.78 -9.19 2.13
CA GLU A 61 -5.15 -9.84 3.39
C GLU A 61 -6.34 -9.12 4.06
N THR A 62 -6.27 -7.79 4.17
CA THR A 62 -7.33 -6.98 4.81
C THR A 62 -8.63 -6.94 3.99
N LEU A 63 -8.56 -6.85 2.67
CA LEU A 63 -9.74 -6.96 1.80
C LEU A 63 -10.38 -8.35 1.90
N SER A 64 -9.57 -9.40 1.99
CA SER A 64 -10.05 -10.77 2.19
C SER A 64 -10.79 -10.90 3.52
N LEU A 65 -10.21 -10.41 4.61
CA LEU A 65 -10.84 -10.38 5.93
C LEU A 65 -12.15 -9.59 5.93
N LYS A 66 -12.16 -8.39 5.33
CA LYS A 66 -13.37 -7.56 5.21
C LYS A 66 -14.50 -8.33 4.52
N SER A 67 -14.19 -8.99 3.41
CA SER A 67 -15.18 -9.75 2.65
C SER A 67 -15.77 -10.93 3.46
N PHE A 68 -14.92 -11.60 4.26
CA PHE A 68 -15.34 -12.68 5.14
C PHE A 68 -16.27 -12.16 6.25
N LEU A 69 -15.87 -11.08 6.93
CA LEU A 69 -16.66 -10.48 8.01
C LEU A 69 -18.02 -9.97 7.53
N VAL A 70 -18.08 -9.31 6.36
CA VAL A 70 -19.35 -8.84 5.79
C VAL A 70 -20.30 -10.00 5.48
N ARG A 71 -19.78 -11.16 5.04
CA ARG A 71 -20.59 -12.36 4.78
C ARG A 71 -21.07 -13.01 6.07
N HIS A 72 -20.17 -13.23 7.03
CA HIS A 72 -20.48 -13.83 8.32
C HIS A 72 -21.50 -12.98 9.09
N ASN A 73 -21.31 -11.65 9.10
CA ASN A 73 -22.26 -10.72 9.72
C ASN A 73 -23.67 -10.86 9.12
N LYS A 74 -23.79 -10.93 7.78
CA LYS A 74 -25.08 -11.10 7.09
C LYS A 74 -25.78 -12.44 7.39
N ARG A 75 -25.03 -13.51 7.67
CA ARG A 75 -25.59 -14.87 7.85
C ARG A 75 -25.91 -15.18 9.31
N ASP A 76 -25.01 -14.85 10.22
CA ASP A 76 -24.95 -15.52 11.53
C ASP A 76 -25.19 -14.58 12.72
N THR A 77 -25.23 -13.26 12.53
CA THR A 77 -25.41 -12.34 13.65
C THR A 77 -26.88 -12.16 14.03
N ILE A 78 -27.26 -12.76 15.16
CA ILE A 78 -28.57 -12.57 15.77
C ILE A 78 -28.39 -11.74 17.05
N GLY A 79 -29.07 -10.59 17.11
CA GLY A 79 -29.07 -9.69 18.27
C GLY A 79 -28.25 -8.40 18.10
N GLN A 80 -28.67 -7.34 18.80
CA GLN A 80 -28.13 -5.98 18.60
C GLN A 80 -26.66 -5.81 19.02
N ILE A 81 -26.21 -6.51 20.07
CA ILE A 81 -24.84 -6.40 20.57
C ILE A 81 -23.86 -7.09 19.61
N ALA A 82 -24.21 -8.28 19.10
CA ALA A 82 -23.40 -9.00 18.11
C ALA A 82 -23.29 -8.22 16.79
N LYS A 83 -24.39 -7.57 16.39
CA LYS A 83 -24.40 -6.69 15.22
C LYS A 83 -23.48 -5.48 15.39
N ARG A 84 -23.53 -4.77 16.52
CA ARG A 84 -22.63 -3.63 16.78
C ARG A 84 -21.15 -4.02 16.80
N ARG A 85 -20.81 -5.19 17.37
CA ARG A 85 -19.41 -5.67 17.42
C ARG A 85 -18.88 -5.97 16.02
N SER A 86 -19.67 -6.66 15.20
CA SER A 86 -19.29 -6.98 13.82
C SER A 86 -19.21 -5.73 12.93
N GLU A 87 -20.08 -4.73 13.14
CA GLU A 87 -19.97 -3.42 12.50
C GLU A 87 -18.64 -2.72 12.86
N MET A 88 -18.26 -2.70 14.14
CA MET A 88 -16.97 -2.13 14.57
C MET A 88 -15.76 -2.84 13.96
N GLU A 89 -15.83 -4.16 13.78
CA GLU A 89 -14.75 -4.95 13.19
C GLU A 89 -14.58 -4.69 11.69
N ILE A 90 -15.70 -4.52 10.98
CA ILE A 90 -15.72 -4.09 9.59
C ILE A 90 -15.14 -2.67 9.46
N ASP A 91 -15.57 -1.73 10.31
CA ASP A 91 -15.05 -0.35 10.32
C ASP A 91 -13.54 -0.30 10.61
N TRP A 92 -13.06 -1.16 11.50
CA TRP A 92 -11.62 -1.27 11.77
C TRP A 92 -10.86 -1.78 10.56
N THR A 93 -11.39 -2.82 9.89
CA THR A 93 -10.76 -3.37 8.68
C THR A 93 -10.76 -2.33 7.55
N ASP A 94 -11.79 -1.51 7.43
CA ASP A 94 -11.86 -0.40 6.47
C ASP A 94 -10.79 0.66 6.71
N ARG A 95 -10.51 0.98 7.98
CA ARG A 95 -9.39 1.86 8.33
C ARG A 95 -8.04 1.25 7.97
N CYS A 96 -7.87 -0.06 8.17
CA CYS A 96 -6.66 -0.76 7.77
C CYS A 96 -6.46 -0.74 6.26
N VAL A 97 -7.51 -0.98 5.46
CA VAL A 97 -7.46 -0.90 4.00
C VAL A 97 -7.01 0.50 3.55
N LYS A 98 -7.63 1.56 4.08
CA LYS A 98 -7.24 2.95 3.77
C LYS A 98 -5.79 3.24 4.14
N LYS A 99 -5.36 2.83 5.33
CA LYS A 99 -3.98 3.02 5.79
C LYS A 99 -2.97 2.36 4.85
N TRP A 100 -3.20 1.10 4.45
CA TRP A 100 -2.27 0.40 3.56
C TRP A 100 -2.31 0.93 2.13
N ALA A 101 -3.46 1.41 1.66
CA ALA A 101 -3.57 2.12 0.38
C ALA A 101 -2.72 3.39 0.36
N GLU A 102 -2.76 4.19 1.44
CA GLU A 102 -1.92 5.37 1.57
C GLU A 102 -0.43 5.03 1.60
N VAL A 103 -0.04 3.97 2.32
CA VAL A 103 1.37 3.52 2.35
C VAL A 103 1.85 3.13 0.96
N TYR A 104 1.02 2.38 0.21
CA TYR A 104 1.32 2.03 -1.17
C TYR A 104 1.47 3.27 -2.06
N GLN A 105 0.53 4.21 -1.99
CA GLN A 105 0.56 5.44 -2.77
C GLN A 105 1.79 6.30 -2.47
N ARG A 106 2.17 6.45 -1.20
CA ARG A 106 3.40 7.17 -0.83
C ARG A 106 4.65 6.51 -1.40
N ALA A 107 4.74 5.18 -1.31
CA ALA A 107 5.87 4.44 -1.88
C ALA A 107 5.90 4.56 -3.41
N PHE A 108 4.74 4.51 -4.07
CA PHE A 108 4.59 4.69 -5.51
C PHE A 108 5.03 6.10 -5.96
N GLU A 109 4.57 7.15 -5.29
CA GLU A 109 4.98 8.52 -5.58
C GLU A 109 6.48 8.74 -5.36
N ALA A 110 7.04 8.19 -4.27
CA ALA A 110 8.48 8.28 -4.00
C ALA A 110 9.30 7.60 -5.09
N MET A 111 8.91 6.39 -5.53
CA MET A 111 9.55 5.72 -6.68
C MET A 111 9.45 6.54 -7.97
N GLY A 112 8.36 7.28 -8.17
CA GLY A 112 8.19 8.17 -9.32
C GLY A 112 9.15 9.35 -9.32
N ARG A 113 9.43 9.92 -8.14
CA ARG A 113 10.33 11.08 -7.98
C ARG A 113 11.81 10.71 -8.08
N LEU A 114 12.18 9.49 -7.71
CA LEU A 114 13.55 9.00 -7.77
C LEU A 114 14.02 8.64 -9.20
N ARG A 115 13.09 8.54 -10.18
CA ARG A 115 13.39 8.04 -11.52
C ARG A 115 13.54 9.19 -12.54
N LYS A 116 14.46 9.05 -13.50
CA LYS A 116 14.71 10.06 -14.55
C LYS A 116 13.46 10.30 -15.40
N ALA A 117 13.16 11.57 -15.68
CA ALA A 117 12.03 11.97 -16.52
C ALA A 117 12.13 11.33 -17.92
N GLY A 118 11.26 10.36 -18.20
CA GLY A 118 11.23 9.63 -19.47
C GLY A 118 11.13 8.10 -19.33
N GLU A 119 11.32 7.58 -18.13
CA GLU A 119 11.10 6.17 -17.84
C GLU A 119 9.64 5.89 -17.42
N ASP A 120 9.04 4.79 -17.91
CA ASP A 120 7.62 4.45 -17.77
C ASP A 120 7.05 4.72 -16.36
N VAL A 121 5.88 5.38 -16.34
CA VAL A 121 5.07 5.70 -15.14
C VAL A 121 4.74 4.45 -14.30
N ASN A 122 4.75 3.28 -14.94
CA ASN A 122 4.39 2.00 -14.33
C ASN A 122 5.55 1.30 -13.60
N HIS A 123 6.63 2.02 -13.26
CA HIS A 123 7.81 1.51 -12.57
C HIS A 123 8.33 0.18 -13.17
N GLY A 124 8.54 0.15 -14.49
CA GLY A 124 8.97 -1.06 -15.21
C GLY A 124 7.84 -2.07 -15.47
N GLY A 125 6.57 -1.65 -15.37
CA GLY A 125 5.39 -2.49 -15.62
C GLY A 125 4.90 -3.30 -14.42
N GLN A 126 5.63 -3.26 -13.30
CA GLN A 126 5.36 -4.11 -12.13
C GLN A 126 4.31 -3.51 -11.18
N PHE A 127 4.26 -2.17 -11.09
CA PHE A 127 3.37 -1.45 -10.19
C PHE A 127 2.43 -0.56 -10.99
N ARG A 128 1.21 -0.37 -10.48
CA ARG A 128 0.18 0.45 -11.11
C ARG A 128 -0.40 1.40 -10.09
N THR A 129 -0.86 2.56 -10.55
CA THR A 129 -1.62 3.47 -9.70
C THR A 129 -2.85 2.75 -9.16
N LEU A 130 -3.03 2.78 -7.84
CA LEU A 130 -4.14 2.15 -7.16
C LEU A 130 -5.42 2.98 -7.39
N LEU A 131 -6.44 2.39 -8.00
CA LEU A 131 -7.74 3.03 -8.18
C LEU A 131 -8.64 2.77 -6.96
N SER A 132 -9.63 3.63 -6.75
CA SER A 132 -10.66 3.40 -5.73
C SER A 132 -11.46 2.12 -6.00
N GLU A 133 -11.55 1.72 -7.27
CA GLU A 133 -12.17 0.46 -7.71
C GLU A 133 -11.40 -0.77 -7.23
N ASP A 134 -10.07 -0.69 -7.15
CA ASP A 134 -9.21 -1.78 -6.67
C ASP A 134 -9.36 -2.02 -5.15
N LEU A 135 -9.92 -1.05 -4.44
CA LEU A 135 -10.21 -1.12 -3.01
C LEU A 135 -11.60 -1.70 -2.70
N ILE A 136 -12.36 -2.07 -3.73
CA ILE A 136 -13.66 -2.69 -3.57
C ILE A 136 -13.46 -4.19 -3.30
N MET A 137 -14.29 -4.74 -2.40
CA MET A 137 -14.24 -6.15 -2.05
C MET A 137 -14.33 -7.05 -3.29
N LEU A 138 -13.32 -7.91 -3.48
CA LEU A 138 -13.27 -9.01 -4.43
C LEU A 138 -14.26 -10.14 -4.08
N SER A 139 -15.47 -9.81 -3.62
CA SER A 139 -16.45 -10.81 -3.19
C SER A 139 -16.76 -11.81 -4.31
N ALA A 140 -16.92 -11.34 -5.55
CA ALA A 140 -17.14 -12.22 -6.70
C ALA A 140 -15.92 -13.10 -7.02
N TRP A 141 -14.71 -12.54 -6.99
CA TRP A 141 -13.47 -13.26 -7.34
C TRP A 141 -13.05 -14.29 -6.28
N MET A 142 -13.29 -14.00 -4.99
CA MET A 142 -13.04 -14.98 -3.92
C MET A 142 -14.13 -16.05 -3.82
N GLU A 143 -15.36 -15.78 -4.28
CA GLU A 143 -16.38 -16.83 -4.46
C GLU A 143 -15.89 -17.90 -5.42
N GLU A 144 -15.28 -17.51 -6.54
CA GLU A 144 -14.65 -18.47 -7.45
C GLU A 144 -13.55 -19.25 -6.72
N HIS A 145 -12.58 -18.60 -6.07
CA HIS A 145 -11.47 -19.31 -5.43
C HIS A 145 -11.86 -20.25 -4.27
N CYS A 146 -12.83 -19.90 -3.43
CA CYS A 146 -13.36 -20.81 -2.41
C CYS A 146 -14.07 -22.00 -3.05
N THR A 147 -14.91 -21.75 -4.07
CA THR A 147 -15.57 -22.85 -4.78
C THR A 147 -14.58 -23.77 -5.51
N TRP A 148 -13.45 -23.24 -6.00
CA TRP A 148 -12.39 -24.06 -6.61
C TRP A 148 -11.67 -24.93 -5.59
N ARG A 149 -11.44 -24.42 -4.37
CA ARG A 149 -10.83 -25.21 -3.27
C ARG A 149 -11.77 -26.32 -2.81
N ASP A 150 -13.04 -26.00 -2.57
CA ASP A 150 -14.06 -26.98 -2.16
C ASP A 150 -14.27 -28.06 -3.24
N LYS A 151 -14.25 -27.68 -4.52
CA LYS A 151 -14.35 -28.62 -5.64
C LYS A 151 -13.10 -29.50 -5.79
N GLY A 152 -11.92 -28.98 -5.49
CA GLY A 152 -10.66 -29.75 -5.47
C GLY A 152 -10.66 -30.79 -4.36
N GLU A 153 -11.01 -30.40 -3.14
CA GLU A 153 -11.10 -31.29 -1.97
C GLU A 153 -12.17 -32.39 -2.17
N MET A 154 -13.31 -32.06 -2.80
CA MET A 154 -14.35 -33.03 -3.16
C MET A 154 -13.94 -33.97 -4.29
N ALA A 155 -13.07 -33.55 -5.21
CA ALA A 155 -12.55 -34.40 -6.28
C ALA A 155 -11.53 -35.42 -5.73
N GLU A 156 -10.66 -34.98 -4.82
CA GLU A 156 -9.69 -35.85 -4.13
C GLU A 156 -10.40 -36.89 -3.24
N ALA A 157 -11.45 -36.49 -2.52
CA ALA A 157 -12.26 -37.39 -1.70
C ALA A 157 -13.10 -38.42 -2.49
N ARG A 158 -13.30 -38.22 -3.80
CA ARG A 158 -14.01 -39.17 -4.69
C ARG A 158 -13.07 -40.14 -5.41
N VAL A 159 -11.77 -39.88 -5.38
CA VAL A 159 -10.73 -40.72 -6.02
C VAL A 159 -10.02 -41.61 -4.99
N ALA A 160 -10.14 -41.31 -3.69
CA ALA A 160 -9.76 -42.17 -2.57
C ALA A 160 -10.83 -43.21 -2.22
#